data_AF-A0A238US66-F1
#
_entry.id   AF-A0A238US66-F1
#
_cell.length_a   1.000
_cell.length_b   1.000
_cell.length_c   1.000
_cell.angle_alpha   90.00
_cell.angle_beta   90.00
_cell.angle_gamma   90.00
#
_symmetry.space_group_name_H-M   'P 1'
#
loop_
_entity.id
_entity.type
_entity.pdbx_description
1 polymer ?
#
loop_
_entity_poly.entity_id
_entity_poly.type
_entity_poly.pdbx_seq_one_letter_code
_entity_poly.pdbx_strand_id
1 'polypeptide(L)' 'MALEKDVDCPRCEETRAFYRTAAMTLHLGEKQKWRCPECGYGFVEVNGISTLSA' A
#
# COMPACT_ATOMS: atom_id res chain seq x y z
N MET A 1 -0.34 13.19 6.07
CA MET A 1 -0.34 11.75 5.74
C MET A 1 -0.91 11.61 4.33
N ALA A 2 -0.18 10.99 3.41
CA ALA A 2 -0.62 10.85 2.02
C ALA A 2 -1.79 9.85 1.92
N LEU A 3 -2.76 10.14 1.06
CA LEU A 3 -3.89 9.26 0.76
C LEU A 3 -3.62 8.39 -0.49
N GLU A 4 -2.52 8.68 -1.20
CA GLU A 4 -2.08 8.00 -2.39
C GLU A 4 -0.55 7.84 -2.41
N LYS A 5 -0.06 6.84 -3.13
CA LYS A 5 1.38 6.57 -3.34
C LYS A 5 1.59 5.84 -4.66
N ASP A 6 2.60 6.24 -5.42
CA ASP A 6 3.04 5.50 -6.62
C ASP A 6 3.75 4.20 -6.23
N VAL A 7 3.29 3.10 -6.80
CA VAL A 7 3.77 1.75 -6.50
C VAL A 7 3.85 0.95 -7.80
N ASP A 8 4.98 0.29 -8.03
CA ASP A 8 5.11 -0.70 -9.10
C ASP A 8 4.21 -1.91 -8.79
N CYS A 9 3.15 -2.08 -9.57
CA CYS A 9 2.12 -3.05 -9.27
C CYS A 9 2.50 -4.42 -9.81
N PRO A 10 2.67 -5.47 -8.97
CA PRO A 10 3.09 -6.79 -9.41
C PRO A 10 2.02 -7.54 -10.25
N ARG A 11 0.81 -6.98 -10.38
CA ARG A 11 -0.26 -7.55 -11.22
C ARG A 11 -0.54 -6.75 -12.49
N CYS A 12 -0.27 -5.44 -12.48
CA CYS A 12 -0.40 -4.61 -13.68
C CYS A 12 0.91 -4.51 -14.46
N GLU A 13 2.04 -4.90 -13.83
CA GLU A 13 3.39 -4.81 -14.41
C GLU A 13 3.77 -3.36 -14.79
N GLU A 14 3.26 -2.39 -14.03
CA GLU A 14 3.52 -0.97 -14.21
C GLU A 14 3.30 -0.18 -12.92
N THR A 15 3.84 1.03 -12.86
CA THR A 15 3.59 1.98 -11.77
C THR A 15 2.14 2.45 -11.77
N ARG A 16 1.47 2.26 -10.63
CA ARG A 16 0.10 2.74 -10.40
C ARG A 16 0.03 3.56 -9.13
N ALA A 17 -0.86 4.55 -9.12
CA ALA A 17 -1.20 5.30 -7.91
C ALA A 17 -2.14 4.45 -7.03
N PHE A 18 -1.60 3.88 -5.96
CA PHE A 18 -2.38 3.14 -4.98
C PHE A 18 -3.03 4.11 -4.01
N TYR A 19 -4.28 3.85 -3.67
CA TYR A 19 -5.00 4.63 -2.66
C TYR A 19 -4.99 3.93 -1.30
N ARG A 20 -4.94 4.73 -0.24
CA ARG A 20 -4.98 4.24 1.13
C ARG A 20 -6.42 3.88 1.49
N THR A 21 -6.63 2.64 1.88
CA THR A 21 -7.96 2.12 2.25
C THR A 21 -8.22 2.15 3.75
N ALA A 22 -7.16 2.09 4.57
CA ALA A 22 -7.26 2.18 6.02
C ALA A 22 -5.90 2.54 6.62
N ALA A 23 -5.93 3.14 7.81
CA ALA A 23 -4.78 3.35 8.67
C ALA A 23 -5.15 3.06 10.14
N MET A 24 -4.24 2.48 10.90
CA MET A 24 -4.40 2.29 12.35
C MET A 24 -3.05 2.26 13.06
N THR A 25 -3.00 2.76 14.29
CA THR A 25 -1.80 2.69 15.13
C THR A 25 -1.78 1.36 15.89
N LEU A 26 -0.64 0.69 15.84
CA LEU A 26 -0.33 -0.52 16.61
C LEU A 26 0.83 -0.26 17.57
N HIS A 27 1.05 -1.17 18.52
CA HIS A 27 2.27 -1.15 19.34
C HIS A 27 3.56 -1.18 18.49
N LEU A 28 3.50 -1.76 17.30
CA LEU A 28 4.61 -1.91 16.36
C LEU A 28 4.76 -0.70 15.40
N GLY A 29 3.92 0.33 15.52
CA GLY A 29 3.91 1.52 14.66
C GLY A 29 2.64 1.69 13.83
N GLU A 30 2.67 2.57 12.82
CA GLU A 30 1.52 2.84 11.96
C GLU A 30 1.34 1.75 10.91
N LYS A 31 0.17 1.12 10.89
CA LYS A 31 -0.26 0.20 9.85
C LYS A 31 -1.12 0.93 8.83
N GLN A 32 -0.74 0.83 7.56
CA GLN A 32 -1.48 1.38 6.42
C GLN A 32 -1.82 0.26 5.44
N LYS A 33 -3.03 0.32 4.87
CA LYS A 33 -3.48 -0.60 3.81
C LYS A 33 -3.59 0.16 2.51
N TRP A 34 -3.01 -0.38 1.45
CA TRP A 34 -2.95 0.23 0.13
C TRP A 34 -3.65 -0.66 -0.89
N ARG A 35 -4.29 -0.05 -1.89
CA ARG A 35 -4.97 -0.80 -2.94
C ARG A 35 -4.79 -0.17 -4.32
N CYS A 36 -4.53 -1.03 -5.32
CA CYS A 36 -4.51 -0.67 -6.72
C CYS A 36 -5.95 -0.41 -7.20
N PRO A 37 -6.23 0.73 -7.87
CA PRO A 37 -7.55 0.99 -8.43
C PRO A 37 -7.89 0.07 -9.62
N GLU A 38 -6.89 -0.36 -10.39
CA GLU A 38 -7.10 -1.13 -11.63
C GLU A 38 -7.35 -2.62 -11.37
N CYS A 39 -6.40 -3.30 -10.73
CA CYS A 39 -6.46 -4.75 -10.53
C CYS A 39 -6.93 -5.17 -9.13
N GLY A 40 -7.11 -4.21 -8.23
CA GLY A 40 -7.52 -4.45 -6.85
C GLY A 40 -6.47 -5.13 -5.96
N TYR A 41 -5.23 -5.33 -6.43
CA TYR A 41 -4.13 -5.81 -5.59
C TYR A 41 -3.95 -4.89 -4.38
N GLY A 42 -3.73 -5.47 -3.21
CA GLY A 42 -3.53 -4.72 -1.99
C GLY A 42 -2.40 -5.28 -1.16
N PHE A 43 -1.68 -4.37 -0.51
CA PHE A 43 -0.59 -4.69 0.41
C PHE A 43 -0.73 -3.88 1.70
N VAL A 44 0.03 -4.29 2.71
CA VAL A 44 0.08 -3.63 4.02
C VAL A 44 1.47 -3.07 4.23
N GLU A 45 1.56 -1.87 4.78
CA GLU A 45 2.80 -1.27 5.28
C GLU A 45 2.67 -1.07 6.78
N VAL A 46 3.63 -1.55 7.56
CA VAL A 46 3.71 -1.34 9.02
C VAL A 46 5.03 -0.64 9.32
N ASN A 47 4.94 0.59 9.82
CA ASN A 47 6.11 1.40 10.18
C ASN A 47 7.19 1.45 9.07
N GLY A 48 6.75 1.63 7.81
CA GLY A 48 7.63 1.68 6.63
C GLY A 48 8.04 0.32 6.06
N ILE A 49 7.68 -0.80 6.71
CA ILE A 49 7.95 -2.15 6.20
C ILE A 49 6.71 -2.65 5.46
N SER A 50 6.83 -2.94 4.17
CA SER A 50 5.71 -3.36 3.34
C SER A 50 5.69 -4.86 3.05
N THR A 51 4.49 -5.42 2.87
CA THR A 51 4.29 -6.79 2.36
C THR A 51 4.32 -6.85 0.84
N LEU A 52 4.59 -5.72 0.17
CA LEU A 52 4.83 -5.70 -1.26
C LEU A 52 6.15 -6.45 -1.49
N SER A 53 6.10 -7.54 -2.25
CA SER A 53 7.32 -8.22 -2.69
C SER A 53 8.12 -7.26 -3.56
N ALA A 54 9.42 -7.17 -3.29
CA ALA A 54 10.38 -6.43 -4.13
C ALA A 54 10.49 -7.06 -5.52
#